data_AF-A0A1M6EFP2-F1
#
_entry.id   AF-A0A1M6EFP2-F1
#
_cell.length_a   1.000
_cell.length_b   1.000
_cell.length_c   1.000
_cell.angle_alpha   90.00
_cell.angle_beta   90.00
_cell.angle_gamma   90.00
#
_symmetry.space_group_name_H-M   'P 1'
#
loop_
_entity.id
_entity.type
_entity.pdbx_description
1 polymer ?
#
loop_
_entity_poly.entity_id
_entity_poly.type
_entity_poly.pdbx_seq_one_letter_code
_entity_poly.pdbx_strand_id
1 'polypeptide(L)'
;MAQILKDYTNTVVISILDNYRKIKRRLQSIGVRDISSTEIELIATSFKNIADKYNLKISSCAEIIDLRPYGIMSGKCIDDRLISKLIGKEINIPKDKNQRSICGCAESIDIGTYNTCINNCKYCYANYDESVARDNYLNYDVNSPFLFRVIREDDKITNRQVKVYKAQTEQLSFF
;
A
#
# COMPACT_ATOMS: atom_id res chain seq x y z
N MET A 1 -11.73 -4.30 -16.74
CA MET A 1 -10.73 -3.40 -16.12
C MET A 1 -9.39 -3.41 -16.86
N ALA A 2 -8.68 -4.54 -16.95
CA ALA A 2 -7.36 -4.59 -17.61
C ALA A 2 -7.34 -3.97 -19.03
N GLN A 3 -8.34 -4.28 -19.86
CA GLN A 3 -8.46 -3.72 -21.21
C GLN A 3 -8.46 -2.19 -21.28
N ILE A 4 -9.12 -1.52 -20.33
CA ILE A 4 -9.23 -0.05 -20.31
C ILE A 4 -8.05 0.62 -19.59
N LEU A 5 -7.29 -0.13 -18.79
CA LEU A 5 -6.14 0.38 -18.03
C LEU A 5 -4.79 0.08 -18.67
N LYS A 6 -4.72 -0.84 -19.66
CA LYS A 6 -3.46 -1.31 -20.25
C LYS A 6 -2.56 -0.20 -20.80
N ASP A 7 -3.14 0.91 -21.24
CA ASP A 7 -2.41 2.05 -21.82
C ASP A 7 -2.01 3.10 -20.75
N TYR A 8 -2.44 2.91 -19.49
CA TYR A 8 -2.21 3.82 -18.37
C TYR A 8 -1.36 3.21 -17.24
N THR A 9 -1.13 1.90 -17.26
CA THR A 9 -0.28 1.21 -16.30
C THR A 9 0.40 0.01 -16.94
N ASN A 10 1.54 -0.38 -16.39
CA ASN A 10 2.30 -1.55 -16.81
C ASN A 10 2.18 -2.70 -15.79
N THR A 11 1.56 -2.46 -14.63
CA THR A 11 1.58 -3.40 -13.51
C THR A 11 0.21 -3.47 -12.82
N VAL A 12 -0.17 -4.68 -12.44
CA VAL A 12 -1.25 -4.98 -11.51
C VAL A 12 -0.65 -5.63 -10.25
N VAL A 13 -1.06 -5.13 -9.09
CA VAL A 13 -0.69 -5.68 -7.80
C VAL A 13 -1.94 -6.25 -7.16
N ILE A 14 -1.87 -7.49 -6.70
CA ILE A 14 -3.00 -8.18 -6.08
C ILE A 14 -2.68 -8.52 -4.62
N SER A 15 -3.72 -8.60 -3.81
CA SER A 15 -3.66 -9.12 -2.45
C SER A 15 -4.94 -9.91 -2.16
N ILE A 16 -4.86 -10.84 -1.22
CA ILE A 16 -6.00 -11.61 -0.73
C ILE A 16 -6.61 -10.85 0.44
N LEU A 17 -7.92 -10.97 0.60
CA LEU A 17 -8.64 -10.27 1.66
C LEU A 17 -8.16 -10.74 3.04
N ASP A 18 -7.65 -9.81 3.85
CA ASP A 18 -7.26 -10.06 5.23
C ASP A 18 -8.46 -9.93 6.18
N ASN A 19 -8.65 -10.89 7.09
CA ASN A 19 -9.71 -10.86 8.09
C ASN A 19 -9.27 -10.17 9.39
N TYR A 20 -9.19 -8.84 9.37
CA TYR A 20 -8.79 -8.06 10.55
C TYR A 20 -9.81 -8.19 11.70
N ARG A 21 -9.32 -8.42 12.92
CA ARG A 21 -10.15 -8.56 14.14
C ARG A 21 -11.16 -7.40 14.30
N LYS A 22 -10.76 -6.17 13.96
CA LYS A 22 -11.58 -4.95 14.11
C LYS A 22 -12.79 -4.91 13.17
N ILE A 23 -12.74 -5.59 12.02
CA ILE A 23 -13.83 -5.59 11.02
C ILE A 23 -14.55 -6.93 10.92
N LYS A 24 -14.07 -7.97 11.63
CA LYS A 24 -14.61 -9.34 11.58
C LYS A 24 -16.13 -9.40 11.72
N ARG A 25 -16.71 -8.69 12.71
CA ARG A 25 -18.17 -8.65 12.91
C ARG A 25 -18.92 -8.04 11.72
N ARG A 26 -18.37 -6.97 11.12
CA ARG A 26 -18.96 -6.33 9.93
C ARG A 26 -18.93 -7.28 8.74
N LEU A 27 -17.79 -7.94 8.51
CA LEU A 27 -17.64 -8.92 7.43
C LEU A 27 -18.56 -10.13 7.60
N GLN A 28 -18.69 -10.66 8.82
CA GLN A 28 -19.62 -11.74 9.13
C GLN A 28 -21.08 -11.37 8.86
N SER A 29 -21.49 -10.12 9.18
CA SER A 29 -22.86 -9.65 8.94
C SER A 29 -23.27 -9.61 7.47
N ILE A 30 -22.30 -9.56 6.55
CA ILE A 30 -22.53 -9.58 5.09
C ILE A 30 -22.14 -10.93 4.46
N GLY A 31 -21.90 -11.96 5.27
CA GLY A 31 -21.59 -13.31 4.78
C GLY A 31 -20.22 -13.47 4.13
N VAL A 32 -19.27 -12.56 4.38
CA VAL A 32 -17.90 -12.72 3.90
C VAL A 32 -17.24 -13.88 4.63
N ARG A 33 -16.68 -14.80 3.84
CA ARG A 33 -15.90 -15.95 4.32
C ARG A 33 -14.47 -15.88 3.80
N ASP A 34 -13.62 -16.68 4.42
CA ASP A 34 -12.28 -16.88 3.91
C ASP A 34 -12.33 -17.64 2.56
N ILE A 35 -11.34 -17.37 1.73
CA ILE A 35 -11.20 -17.99 0.41
C ILE A 35 -10.46 -19.32 0.51
N SER A 36 -10.89 -20.33 -0.23
CA SER A 36 -10.23 -21.64 -0.27
C SER A 36 -8.98 -21.61 -1.16
N SER A 37 -8.08 -22.58 -0.97
CA SER A 37 -6.88 -22.73 -1.80
C SER A 37 -7.21 -22.94 -3.28
N THR A 38 -8.22 -23.75 -3.60
CA THR A 38 -8.66 -23.99 -4.97
C THR A 38 -9.22 -22.73 -5.63
N GLU A 39 -9.93 -21.89 -4.87
CA GLU A 39 -10.38 -20.59 -5.38
C GLU A 39 -9.23 -19.62 -5.60
N ILE A 40 -8.24 -19.60 -4.70
CA ILE A 40 -7.02 -18.79 -4.88
C ILE A 40 -6.28 -19.21 -6.16
N GLU A 41 -6.09 -20.51 -6.37
CA GLU A 41 -5.45 -21.06 -7.56
C GLU A 41 -6.18 -20.63 -8.84
N LEU A 42 -7.51 -20.79 -8.85
CA LEU A 42 -8.35 -20.42 -9.99
C LEU A 42 -8.25 -18.92 -10.29
N ILE A 43 -8.32 -18.08 -9.26
CA ILE A 43 -8.24 -16.61 -9.40
C ILE A 43 -6.85 -16.19 -9.84
N ALA A 44 -5.80 -16.71 -9.21
CA ALA A 44 -4.41 -16.39 -9.54
C ALA A 44 -4.10 -16.73 -11.00
N THR A 45 -4.47 -17.94 -11.44
CA THR A 45 -4.29 -18.38 -12.83
C THR A 45 -5.08 -17.49 -13.80
N SER A 46 -6.35 -17.20 -13.47
CA SER A 46 -7.18 -16.35 -14.31
C SER A 46 -6.63 -14.92 -14.42
N PHE A 47 -6.18 -14.35 -13.31
CA PHE A 47 -5.61 -13.00 -13.27
C PHE A 47 -4.28 -12.93 -14.02
N LYS A 48 -3.43 -13.96 -13.90
CA LYS A 48 -2.20 -14.07 -14.68
C LYS A 48 -2.49 -14.05 -16.18
N ASN A 49 -3.43 -14.88 -16.63
CA ASN A 49 -3.81 -14.97 -18.05
C ASN A 49 -4.37 -13.63 -18.58
N ILE A 50 -5.17 -12.93 -17.78
CA ILE A 50 -5.69 -11.60 -18.14
C ILE A 50 -4.55 -10.58 -18.20
N ALA A 51 -3.64 -10.59 -17.24
CA ALA A 51 -2.51 -9.67 -17.22
C ALA A 51 -1.63 -9.86 -18.46
N ASP A 52 -1.28 -11.10 -18.80
CA ASP A 52 -0.48 -11.44 -19.99
C ASP A 52 -1.16 -11.00 -21.29
N LYS A 53 -2.47 -11.27 -21.42
CA LYS A 53 -3.26 -10.87 -22.60
C LYS A 53 -3.17 -9.36 -22.87
N TYR A 54 -2.99 -8.54 -21.84
CA TYR A 54 -2.91 -7.10 -21.95
C TYR A 54 -1.50 -6.54 -21.69
N ASN A 55 -0.47 -7.38 -21.70
CA ASN A 55 0.94 -7.01 -21.46
C ASN A 55 1.17 -6.29 -20.11
N LEU A 56 0.40 -6.66 -19.09
CA LEU A 56 0.55 -6.16 -17.73
C LEU A 56 1.40 -7.13 -16.91
N LYS A 57 2.35 -6.59 -16.14
CA LYS A 57 3.06 -7.35 -15.11
C LYS A 57 2.13 -7.59 -13.93
N ILE A 58 2.12 -8.79 -13.37
CA ILE A 58 1.34 -9.11 -12.17
C ILE A 58 2.25 -9.47 -11.00
N SER A 59 1.90 -8.98 -9.82
CA SER A 59 2.63 -9.29 -8.57
C SER A 59 1.69 -9.35 -7.37
N SER A 60 2.09 -10.03 -6.32
CA SER A 60 1.37 -10.07 -5.04
C SER A 60 1.98 -9.11 -4.01
N CYS A 61 1.15 -8.50 -3.16
CA CYS A 61 1.63 -7.64 -2.07
C CYS A 61 1.56 -8.36 -0.73
N ALA A 62 2.74 -8.73 -0.20
CA ALA A 62 2.89 -9.26 1.15
C ALA A 62 1.91 -10.41 1.48
N GLU A 63 1.81 -11.35 0.54
CA GLU A 63 1.03 -12.59 0.69
C GLU A 63 1.89 -13.70 1.29
N ILE A 64 1.35 -14.41 2.27
CA ILE A 64 2.00 -15.60 2.87
C ILE A 64 1.90 -16.79 1.90
N ILE A 65 0.83 -16.83 1.10
CA ILE A 65 0.55 -17.90 0.15
C ILE A 65 1.49 -17.76 -1.04
N ASP A 66 2.11 -18.88 -1.43
CA ASP A 66 3.01 -18.91 -2.56
C ASP A 66 2.24 -18.92 -3.89
N LEU A 67 2.30 -17.81 -4.62
CA LEU A 67 1.68 -17.67 -5.95
C LEU A 67 2.67 -17.79 -7.11
N ARG A 68 3.94 -18.09 -6.82
CA ARG A 68 4.99 -18.30 -7.86
C ARG A 68 4.64 -19.40 -8.85
N PRO A 69 4.02 -20.54 -8.46
CA PRO A 69 3.60 -21.57 -9.42
C PRO A 69 2.66 -21.06 -10.50
N TYR A 70 1.90 -20.00 -10.21
CA TYR A 70 0.98 -19.35 -11.16
C TYR A 70 1.62 -18.17 -11.90
N GLY A 71 2.94 -18.02 -11.81
CA GLY A 71 3.68 -16.93 -12.44
C GLY A 71 3.50 -15.56 -11.79
N ILE A 72 3.07 -15.51 -10.53
CA ILE A 72 2.88 -14.27 -9.76
C ILE A 72 3.96 -14.17 -8.69
N MET A 73 4.87 -13.21 -8.86
CA MET A 73 5.97 -12.95 -7.93
C MET A 73 5.54 -11.95 -6.85
N SER A 74 6.20 -11.98 -5.69
CA SER A 74 6.04 -10.92 -4.69
C SER A 74 6.56 -9.58 -5.22
N GLY A 75 5.75 -8.54 -5.10
CA GLY A 75 6.06 -7.18 -5.52
C GLY A 75 6.35 -6.24 -4.34
N LYS A 76 6.62 -4.97 -4.67
CA LYS A 76 6.73 -3.86 -3.73
C LYS A 76 5.73 -2.79 -4.15
N CYS A 77 4.87 -2.33 -3.24
CA CYS A 77 4.01 -1.17 -3.51
C CYS A 77 4.85 0.12 -3.58
N ILE A 78 5.83 0.25 -2.69
CA ILE A 78 6.87 1.27 -2.75
C ILE A 78 8.13 0.59 -3.28
N ASP A 79 8.26 0.59 -4.61
CA ASP A 79 9.33 -0.08 -5.35
C ASP A 79 10.50 0.87 -5.61
N ASP A 80 11.61 0.65 -4.91
CA ASP A 80 12.89 1.35 -5.05
C ASP A 80 13.46 1.27 -6.47
N ARG A 81 13.25 0.16 -7.19
CA ARG A 81 13.71 0.01 -8.57
C ARG A 81 12.88 0.84 -9.52
N LEU A 82 11.56 0.86 -9.33
CA LEU A 82 10.67 1.73 -10.10
C LEU A 82 10.99 3.20 -9.85
N ILE A 83 11.15 3.59 -8.59
CA ILE A 83 11.53 4.97 -8.23
C ILE A 83 12.88 5.33 -8.86
N SER A 84 13.91 4.46 -8.76
CA SER A 84 15.21 4.67 -9.40
C SER A 84 15.09 4.95 -10.90
N LYS A 85 14.29 4.12 -11.58
CA LYS A 85 14.03 4.24 -13.02
C LYS A 85 13.35 5.57 -13.35
N LEU A 86 12.34 5.97 -12.58
CA LEU A 86 11.57 7.19 -12.83
C LEU A 86 12.40 8.46 -12.63
N ILE A 87 13.31 8.48 -11.65
CA ILE A 87 14.16 9.63 -11.37
C ILE A 87 15.49 9.61 -12.14
N GLY A 88 15.79 8.52 -12.86
CA GLY A 88 17.05 8.34 -13.60
C GLY A 88 18.29 8.28 -12.72
N LYS A 89 18.15 7.87 -11.44
CA LYS A 89 19.26 7.78 -10.48
C LYS A 89 19.12 6.52 -9.65
N GLU A 90 20.24 5.88 -9.36
CA GLU A 90 20.26 4.78 -8.41
C GLU A 90 19.94 5.32 -7.00
N ILE A 91 19.02 4.63 -6.32
CA ILE A 91 18.71 4.86 -4.91
C ILE A 91 18.86 3.55 -4.14
N ASN A 92 19.38 3.65 -2.92
CA ASN A 92 19.49 2.52 -2.01
C ASN A 92 18.67 2.80 -0.76
N ILE A 93 17.39 2.43 -0.80
CA ILE A 93 16.45 2.61 0.31
C ILE A 93 16.27 1.25 1.02
N PRO A 94 16.49 1.17 2.34
CA PRO A 94 16.26 -0.08 3.07
C PRO A 94 14.77 -0.47 3.08
N LYS A 95 14.49 -1.74 3.42
CA LYS A 95 13.12 -2.19 3.71
C LYS A 95 12.53 -1.33 4.83
N ASP A 96 11.27 -0.95 4.70
CA ASP A 96 10.53 -0.33 5.80
C ASP A 96 10.40 -1.29 7.00
N LYS A 97 10.98 -0.90 8.12
CA LYS A 97 10.96 -1.67 9.38
C LYS A 97 9.57 -1.77 10.00
N ASN A 98 8.66 -0.86 9.67
CA ASN A 98 7.30 -0.84 10.21
C ASN A 98 6.33 -1.70 9.39
N GLN A 99 6.75 -2.18 8.22
CA GLN A 99 5.95 -3.05 7.37
C GLN A 99 6.09 -4.52 7.74
N ARG A 100 5.06 -5.31 7.40
CA ARG A 100 4.97 -6.78 7.58
C ARG A 100 6.30 -7.47 7.22
N SER A 101 6.64 -8.56 7.91
CA SER A 101 7.92 -9.28 7.74
C SER A 101 8.19 -9.67 6.29
N ILE A 102 7.15 -10.16 5.60
CA ILE A 102 7.18 -10.59 4.20
C ILE A 102 7.03 -9.44 3.18
N CYS A 103 6.76 -8.21 3.63
CA CYS A 103 6.65 -7.06 2.75
C CYS A 103 8.06 -6.63 2.28
N GLY A 104 8.21 -6.33 0.99
CA GLY A 104 9.49 -5.87 0.44
C GLY A 104 9.61 -4.35 0.28
N CYS A 105 8.58 -3.57 0.63
CA CYS A 105 8.52 -2.13 0.34
C CYS A 105 9.72 -1.37 0.93
N ALA A 106 10.21 -0.43 0.14
CA ALA A 106 11.20 0.55 0.58
C ALA A 106 10.64 1.40 1.73
N GLU A 107 11.52 1.87 2.61
CA GLU A 107 11.18 2.80 3.70
C GLU A 107 10.42 4.02 3.17
N SER A 108 9.28 4.30 3.78
CA SER A 108 8.40 5.40 3.39
C SER A 108 7.75 6.02 4.61
N ILE A 109 7.11 7.18 4.41
CA ILE A 109 6.37 7.88 5.46
C ILE A 109 4.91 7.89 5.03
N ASP A 110 4.06 7.29 5.85
CA ASP A 110 2.62 7.34 5.66
C ASP A 110 2.12 8.76 5.97
N ILE A 111 1.20 9.25 5.14
CA ILE A 111 0.55 10.56 5.28
C ILE A 111 -0.89 10.44 5.81
N GLY A 112 -1.39 9.21 5.98
CA GLY A 112 -2.72 8.92 6.45
C GLY A 112 -2.86 8.91 7.96
N THR A 113 -4.11 8.95 8.42
CA THR A 113 -4.47 8.78 9.83
C THR A 113 -5.81 8.07 9.95
N TYR A 114 -5.94 7.20 10.94
CA TYR A 114 -7.13 6.38 11.15
C TYR A 114 -8.32 7.19 11.66
N ASN A 115 -9.52 6.67 11.49
CA ASN A 115 -10.79 7.30 11.87
C ASN A 115 -10.91 8.75 11.37
N THR A 116 -10.72 8.99 10.09
CA THR A 116 -10.91 10.34 9.49
C THR A 116 -11.70 10.34 8.19
N CYS A 117 -11.84 9.18 7.56
CA CYS A 117 -12.67 9.02 6.39
C CYS A 117 -14.13 8.72 6.80
N ILE A 118 -15.11 9.35 6.15
CA ILE A 118 -16.55 9.16 6.47
C ILE A 118 -17.28 8.22 5.51
N ASN A 119 -16.55 7.54 4.62
CA ASN A 119 -17.14 6.65 3.62
C ASN A 119 -17.76 5.38 4.21
N ASN A 120 -17.43 5.03 5.46
CA ASN A 120 -17.97 3.87 6.20
C ASN A 120 -17.96 2.55 5.40
N CYS A 121 -16.86 2.30 4.67
CA CYS A 121 -16.69 1.07 3.90
C CYS A 121 -16.78 -0.16 4.81
N LYS A 122 -17.50 -1.21 4.36
CA LYS A 122 -17.66 -2.46 5.12
C LYS A 122 -16.32 -3.16 5.38
N TYR A 123 -15.40 -3.07 4.41
CA TYR A 123 -14.00 -3.49 4.54
C TYR A 123 -13.10 -2.28 4.77
N CYS A 124 -13.14 -1.68 5.96
CA CYS A 124 -12.26 -0.58 6.35
C CYS A 124 -11.52 -0.92 7.65
N TYR A 125 -10.24 -1.27 7.55
CA TYR A 125 -9.42 -1.52 8.72
C TYR A 125 -8.96 -0.23 9.43
N ALA A 126 -8.96 0.90 8.70
CA ALA A 126 -8.51 2.21 9.19
C ALA A 126 -9.59 2.97 9.99
N ASN A 127 -10.87 2.67 9.76
CA ASN A 127 -11.98 3.28 10.51
C ASN A 127 -12.70 2.23 11.36
N TYR A 128 -12.30 2.14 12.61
CA TYR A 128 -12.90 1.20 13.55
C TYR A 128 -14.08 1.78 14.32
N ASP A 129 -14.22 3.11 14.36
CA ASP A 129 -15.30 3.82 15.04
C ASP A 129 -15.87 4.93 14.14
N GLU A 130 -17.15 4.81 13.80
CA GLU A 130 -17.84 5.76 12.90
C GLU A 130 -18.10 7.11 13.57
N SER A 131 -18.32 7.12 14.90
CA SER A 131 -18.56 8.37 15.64
C SER A 131 -17.28 9.20 15.71
N VAL A 132 -16.16 8.56 16.07
CA VAL A 132 -14.84 9.20 16.08
C VAL A 132 -14.44 9.70 14.69
N ALA A 133 -14.73 8.92 13.63
CA ALA A 133 -14.45 9.34 12.27
C ALA A 133 -15.24 10.59 11.85
N ARG A 134 -16.51 10.66 12.27
CA ARG A 134 -17.37 11.82 12.03
C ARG A 134 -16.87 13.05 12.79
N ASP A 135 -16.55 12.90 14.07
CA ASP A 135 -16.06 14.00 14.90
C ASP A 135 -14.74 14.53 14.34
N ASN A 136 -13.80 13.66 13.98
CA ASN A 136 -12.54 14.07 13.36
C ASN A 136 -12.78 14.78 12.02
N TYR A 137 -13.69 14.28 11.19
CA TYR A 137 -14.01 14.95 9.93
C TYR A 137 -14.57 16.37 10.13
N LEU A 138 -15.42 16.57 11.14
CA LEU A 138 -15.96 17.89 11.48
C LEU A 138 -14.90 18.86 12.02
N ASN A 139 -13.81 18.33 12.59
CA ASN A 139 -12.68 19.11 13.09
C ASN A 139 -11.57 19.28 12.04
N TYR A 140 -11.80 18.92 10.78
CA TYR A 140 -10.84 19.18 9.69
C TYR A 140 -10.62 20.68 9.51
N ASP A 141 -9.37 21.10 9.50
CA ASP A 141 -8.96 22.47 9.26
C ASP A 141 -7.79 22.48 8.27
N VAL A 142 -8.01 23.12 7.11
CA VAL A 142 -7.01 23.25 6.04
C VAL A 142 -5.79 24.08 6.47
N ASN A 143 -5.94 24.93 7.49
CA ASN A 143 -4.87 25.77 8.01
C ASN A 143 -4.09 25.08 9.14
N SER A 144 -4.59 23.96 9.65
CA SER A 144 -3.88 23.19 10.66
C SER A 144 -2.78 22.32 10.05
N PRO A 145 -1.62 22.16 10.70
CA PRO A 145 -0.62 21.18 10.29
C PRO A 145 -1.05 19.72 10.52
N PHE A 146 -2.16 19.47 11.21
CA PHE A 146 -2.76 18.13 11.36
C PHE A 146 -4.10 18.02 10.65
N LEU A 147 -4.53 16.79 10.36
CA LEU A 147 -5.75 16.56 9.60
C LEU A 147 -7.04 16.97 10.34
N PHE A 148 -7.10 16.88 11.68
CA PHE A 148 -8.36 17.14 12.43
C PHE A 148 -8.16 17.70 13.85
N ARG A 149 -7.00 18.28 14.13
CA ARG A 149 -6.67 18.87 15.43
C ARG A 149 -5.70 20.02 15.24
N VAL A 150 -5.50 20.84 16.26
CA VAL A 150 -4.43 21.85 16.28
C VAL A 150 -3.27 21.40 17.17
N ILE A 151 -2.14 22.09 17.07
CA ILE A 151 -1.01 21.93 18.00
C ILE A 151 -1.49 22.40 19.39
N ARG A 152 -1.22 21.58 20.40
CA ARG A 152 -1.49 21.88 21.82
C ARG A 152 -0.19 22.13 22.56
N GLU A 153 -0.27 22.77 23.72
CA GLU A 153 0.91 23.09 24.54
C GLU A 153 1.66 21.84 25.03
N ASP A 154 0.96 20.72 25.18
CA ASP A 154 1.51 19.43 25.60
C ASP A 154 2.09 18.60 24.43
N ASP A 155 1.98 19.09 23.18
CA ASP A 155 2.54 18.39 22.04
C ASP A 155 4.07 18.48 22.01
N LYS A 156 4.72 17.32 21.85
CA LYS A 156 6.15 17.25 21.60
C LYS A 156 6.44 17.28 20.10
N ILE A 157 6.81 18.44 19.59
CA ILE A 157 7.27 18.59 18.20
C ILE A 157 8.76 18.26 18.11
N THR A 158 9.12 17.37 17.19
CA THR A 158 10.52 16.99 16.95
C THR A 158 10.85 17.09 15.47
N ASN A 159 12.07 17.52 15.16
CA ASN A 159 12.57 17.51 13.79
C ASN A 159 12.95 16.07 13.42
N ARG A 160 12.22 15.49 12.48
CA ARG A 160 12.57 14.18 11.91
C ARG A 160 13.79 14.36 11.00
N GLN A 161 14.88 13.68 11.32
CA GLN A 161 16.02 13.57 10.41
C GLN A 161 15.62 12.72 9.21
N VAL A 162 15.62 13.31 8.02
CA VAL A 162 15.31 12.60 6.76
C VAL A 162 16.62 12.27 6.07
N LYS A 163 16.83 10.99 5.80
CA LYS A 163 18.00 10.51 5.07
C LYS A 163 17.77 10.64 3.56
N VAL A 164 18.75 11.17 2.85
CA VAL A 164 18.77 11.16 1.39
C VAL A 164 19.41 9.84 0.93
N TYR A 165 18.69 9.10 0.09
CA TYR A 165 19.08 7.76 -0.37
C TYR A 165 19.62 7.72 -1.80
N LYS A 166 19.92 8.88 -2.41
CA LYS A 166 20.54 8.96 -3.73
C LYS A 166 21.95 8.38 -3.65
N ALA A 167 22.29 7.47 -4.55
CA ALA A 167 23.68 7.07 -4.73
C ALA A 167 24.50 8.31 -5.10
N GLN A 168 25.66 8.49 -4.47
CA GLN A 168 26.64 9.45 -4.97
C GLN A 168 27.14 8.92 -6.30
N THR A 169 26.59 9.42 -7.40
CA THR A 169 27.26 9.27 -8.69
C THR A 169 28.49 10.16 -8.61
N GLU A 170 29.65 9.56 -8.32
CA GLU A 170 30.92 10.15 -8.74
C GLU A 170 30.85 10.27 -10.26
N GLN A 171 30.37 11.43 -10.74
CA GLN A 171 30.68 11.81 -12.10
C GLN A 171 32.20 12.00 -12.11
N LEU A 172 32.93 10.98 -12.54
CA LEU A 172 34.29 11.16 -13.05
C LEU A 172 34.16 12.17 -14.20
N SER A 173 34.41 13.46 -13.92
CA SER A 173 34.60 14.42 -14.99
C SER A 173 35.92 14.05 -15.67
N PHE A 174 35.82 13.48 -16.87
CA PHE A 174 36.95 13.39 -17.80
C PHE A 174 37.04 14.65 -18.66
N PHE A 175 36.80 15.81 -18.02
CA PHE A 175 37.06 17.14 -18.55
C PHE A 175 37.56 18.00 -17.40
#